data_AF-V9Z263-F1
#
_entry.id   AF-V9Z263-F1
#
_cell.length_a   1.000
_cell.length_b   1.000
_cell.length_c   1.000
_cell.angle_alpha   90.00
_cell.angle_beta   90.00
_cell.angle_gamma   90.00
#
_symmetry.space_group_name_H-M   'P 1'
#
loop_
_entity.id
_entity.type
_entity.pdbx_description
1 polymer ?
#
loop_
_entity_poly.entity_id
_entity_poly.type
_entity_poly.pdbx_seq_one_letter_code
_entity_poly.pdbx_strand_id
1 'polypeptide(L)'
;MSTEREDALAALREWSVPGRRADLVAAAWKAGATVVAIAEAARVGSRQTIYDDLRARGIDPRSRPKEKNMPAPITVEGLNGITDLEDNDSPVARAVLQARGDLASPGLNAEARRLMTLSLAVGQYNDLRAALVDEEEARAERDRARHLVDVRWEALADPSSKGSWLHGHHAYVVAVDNAHRAIDAWKAAADLLQRKGSFQRGEGDNLLADAYEQSILPAGHPPVSKPDIDAEAEAARLHEELDAEHSRRKALAADTLGLATQN
;
A
#
# COMPACT_ATOMS: atom_id res chain seq x y z
N MET A 1 -41.10 -22.71 -28.58
CA MET A 1 -39.73 -23.25 -28.70
C MET A 1 -38.90 -22.17 -29.38
N SER A 2 -38.33 -21.28 -28.57
CA SER A 2 -37.37 -20.26 -29.01
C SER A 2 -36.08 -21.01 -29.32
N THR A 3 -35.62 -20.87 -30.57
CA THR A 3 -34.64 -21.74 -31.22
C THR A 3 -33.23 -21.41 -30.75
N GLU A 4 -32.30 -22.37 -30.69
CA GLU A 4 -30.85 -22.13 -30.47
C GLU A 4 -30.28 -20.98 -31.33
N ARG A 5 -30.91 -20.69 -32.47
CA ARG A 5 -30.67 -19.53 -33.32
C ARG A 5 -30.94 -18.19 -32.63
N GLU A 6 -32.03 -18.05 -31.88
CA GLU A 6 -32.36 -16.83 -31.14
C GLU A 6 -31.37 -16.60 -29.99
N ASP A 7 -30.95 -17.67 -29.30
CA ASP A 7 -29.91 -17.60 -28.26
C ASP A 7 -28.53 -17.27 -28.85
N ALA A 8 -28.16 -17.87 -29.98
CA ALA A 8 -26.92 -17.55 -30.69
C ALA A 8 -26.92 -16.10 -31.22
N LEU A 9 -28.07 -15.60 -31.70
CA LEU A 9 -28.23 -14.21 -32.13
C LEU A 9 -28.24 -13.24 -30.95
N ALA A 10 -28.75 -13.65 -29.78
CA ALA A 10 -28.68 -12.87 -28.55
C ALA A 10 -27.22 -12.76 -28.05
N ALA A 11 -26.48 -13.87 -28.05
CA ALA A 11 -25.06 -13.88 -27.71
C ALA A 11 -24.22 -13.03 -28.68
N LEU A 12 -24.51 -13.08 -29.99
CA LEU A 12 -23.90 -12.21 -30.99
C LEU A 12 -24.22 -10.72 -30.76
N ARG A 13 -25.47 -10.40 -30.40
CA ARG A 13 -25.87 -9.02 -30.08
C ARG A 13 -25.18 -8.51 -28.82
N GLU A 14 -25.11 -9.34 -27.78
CA GLU A 14 -24.41 -9.01 -26.53
C GLU A 14 -22.90 -8.83 -26.75
N TRP A 15 -22.30 -9.66 -27.60
CA TRP A 15 -20.91 -9.53 -28.02
C TRP A 15 -20.65 -8.25 -28.83
N SER A 16 -21.62 -7.81 -29.63
CA SER A 16 -21.53 -6.62 -30.47
C SER A 16 -21.75 -5.29 -29.74
N VAL A 17 -22.07 -5.32 -28.44
CA VAL A 17 -22.30 -4.10 -27.65
C VAL A 17 -21.01 -3.26 -27.59
N PRO A 18 -21.05 -2.00 -28.08
CA PRO A 18 -19.91 -1.10 -27.98
C PRO A 18 -19.46 -0.95 -26.51
N GLY A 19 -18.19 -1.20 -26.23
CA GLY A 19 -17.62 -1.09 -24.88
C GLY A 19 -17.68 -2.35 -24.02
N ARG A 20 -18.31 -3.46 -24.49
CA ARG A 20 -18.36 -4.74 -23.75
C ARG A 20 -16.98 -5.33 -23.50
N ARG A 21 -16.05 -5.17 -24.44
CA ARG A 21 -14.64 -5.57 -24.27
C ARG A 21 -14.02 -4.85 -23.07
N ALA A 22 -14.22 -3.54 -22.95
CA ALA A 22 -13.72 -2.76 -21.84
C ALA A 22 -14.36 -3.16 -20.49
N ASP A 23 -15.64 -3.56 -20.47
CA ASP A 23 -16.27 -4.14 -19.26
C ASP A 23 -15.61 -5.44 -18.83
N LEU A 24 -15.38 -6.37 -19.77
CA LEU A 24 -14.77 -7.67 -19.49
C LEU A 24 -13.31 -7.52 -19.07
N VAL A 25 -12.57 -6.61 -19.71
CA VAL A 25 -11.21 -6.24 -19.33
C VAL A 25 -11.17 -5.65 -17.92
N ALA A 26 -12.09 -4.73 -17.59
CA ALA A 26 -12.19 -4.16 -16.24
C ALA A 26 -12.57 -5.21 -15.19
N ALA A 27 -13.47 -6.14 -15.52
CA ALA A 27 -13.85 -7.25 -14.63
C ALA A 27 -12.68 -8.21 -14.37
N ALA A 28 -11.95 -8.61 -15.42
CA ALA A 28 -10.77 -9.46 -15.30
C ALA A 28 -9.65 -8.79 -14.49
N TRP A 29 -9.46 -7.48 -14.68
CA TRP A 29 -8.53 -6.68 -13.89
C TRP A 29 -8.90 -6.63 -12.41
N LYS A 30 -10.17 -6.37 -12.09
CA LYS A 30 -10.69 -6.39 -10.70
C LYS A 30 -10.58 -7.76 -10.04
N ALA A 31 -10.66 -8.84 -10.83
CA ALA A 31 -10.44 -10.22 -10.38
C ALA A 31 -8.95 -10.59 -10.22
N GLY A 32 -8.02 -9.65 -10.48
CA GLY A 32 -6.60 -9.84 -10.24
C GLY A 32 -5.78 -10.28 -11.46
N ALA A 33 -6.38 -10.42 -12.65
CA ALA A 33 -5.61 -10.77 -13.85
C ALA A 33 -4.63 -9.65 -14.25
N THR A 34 -3.44 -10.01 -14.74
CA THR A 34 -2.44 -9.03 -15.21
C THR A 34 -2.79 -8.53 -16.61
N VAL A 35 -2.29 -7.35 -17.01
CA VAL A 35 -2.48 -6.82 -18.38
C VAL A 35 -2.04 -7.85 -19.44
N VAL A 36 -0.98 -8.60 -19.16
CA VAL A 36 -0.46 -9.63 -20.07
C VAL A 36 -1.45 -10.79 -20.21
N ALA A 37 -1.92 -11.34 -19.09
CA ALA A 37 -2.88 -12.45 -19.09
C ALA A 37 -4.21 -12.05 -19.75
N ILE A 38 -4.67 -10.82 -19.52
CA ILE A 38 -5.87 -10.28 -20.15
C ILE A 38 -5.66 -10.13 -21.67
N ALA A 39 -4.50 -9.61 -22.09
CA ALA A 39 -4.19 -9.45 -23.51
C ALA A 39 -4.14 -10.80 -24.25
N GLU A 40 -3.55 -11.82 -23.63
CA GLU A 40 -3.51 -13.20 -24.15
C GLU A 40 -4.91 -13.81 -24.23
N ALA A 41 -5.71 -13.69 -23.16
CA ALA A 41 -7.07 -14.24 -23.12
C ALA A 41 -8.00 -13.56 -24.14
N ALA A 42 -7.89 -12.24 -24.31
CA ALA A 42 -8.65 -11.48 -25.31
C ALA A 42 -8.08 -11.59 -26.74
N ARG A 43 -6.95 -12.29 -26.93
CA ARG A 43 -6.25 -12.42 -28.22
C ARG A 43 -6.01 -11.08 -28.92
N VAL A 44 -5.74 -10.03 -28.13
CA VAL A 44 -5.43 -8.71 -28.67
C VAL A 44 -3.94 -8.60 -28.93
N GLY A 45 -3.57 -8.15 -30.12
CA GLY A 45 -2.17 -8.07 -30.56
C GLY A 45 -1.32 -7.03 -29.83
N SER A 46 -1.92 -6.21 -28.95
CA SER A 46 -1.22 -5.16 -28.22
C SER A 46 -1.73 -5.03 -26.79
N ARG A 47 -0.79 -4.97 -25.83
CA ARG A 47 -1.08 -4.60 -24.44
C ARG A 47 -1.66 -3.19 -24.32
N GLN A 48 -1.32 -2.30 -25.26
CA GLN A 48 -1.84 -0.93 -25.28
C GLN A 48 -3.37 -0.91 -25.41
N THR A 49 -3.95 -1.85 -26.15
CA THR A 49 -5.41 -1.99 -26.26
C THR A 49 -6.06 -2.28 -24.91
N ILE A 50 -5.43 -3.10 -24.06
CA ILE A 50 -5.90 -3.37 -22.70
C ILE A 50 -5.75 -2.13 -21.81
N TYR A 51 -4.63 -1.41 -21.92
CA TYR A 51 -4.46 -0.14 -21.19
C TYR A 51 -5.54 0.88 -21.54
N ASP A 52 -5.90 1.00 -22.82
CA ASP A 52 -6.89 1.96 -23.29
C ASP A 52 -8.31 1.55 -22.87
N ASP A 53 -8.62 0.25 -22.92
CA ASP A 53 -9.90 -0.30 -22.43
C ASP A 53 -10.07 -0.09 -20.92
N LEU A 54 -9.00 -0.25 -20.12
CA LEU A 54 -9.03 0.03 -18.68
C LEU A 54 -9.21 1.52 -18.40
N ARG A 55 -8.49 2.39 -19.11
CA ARG A 55 -8.63 3.85 -18.99
C ARG A 55 -10.03 4.33 -19.37
N ALA A 56 -10.65 3.73 -20.39
CA ALA A 56 -12.03 4.01 -20.78
C ALA A 56 -13.04 3.71 -19.66
N ARG A 57 -12.66 2.91 -18.65
CA ARG A 57 -13.44 2.61 -17.45
C ARG A 57 -12.96 3.35 -16.20
N GLY A 58 -12.11 4.36 -16.37
CA GLY A 58 -11.54 5.13 -15.26
C GLY A 58 -10.58 4.34 -14.38
N ILE A 59 -10.07 3.20 -14.87
CA ILE A 59 -9.11 2.37 -14.15
C ILE A 59 -7.71 2.73 -14.66
N ASP A 60 -6.83 3.21 -13.78
CA ASP A 60 -5.40 3.33 -14.08
C ASP A 60 -4.71 1.98 -13.83
N PRO A 61 -4.20 1.29 -14.86
CA PRO A 61 -3.57 -0.01 -14.65
C PRO A 61 -2.25 0.09 -13.89
N ARG A 62 -1.71 1.30 -13.73
CA ARG A 62 -0.52 1.57 -12.91
C ARG A 62 -0.85 1.84 -11.44
N SER A 63 -2.12 2.09 -11.11
CA SER A 63 -2.58 2.26 -9.73
C SER A 63 -2.93 0.94 -9.05
N ARG A 64 -2.66 -0.21 -9.70
CA ARG A 64 -2.77 -1.50 -9.02
C ARG A 64 -1.88 -1.46 -7.78
N PRO A 65 -2.41 -1.78 -6.58
CA PRO A 65 -1.56 -2.08 -5.45
C PRO A 65 -0.61 -3.18 -5.93
N LYS A 66 0.70 -2.90 -5.98
CA LYS A 66 1.67 -3.97 -6.13
C LYS A 66 1.34 -4.97 -5.02
N GLU A 67 1.35 -6.27 -5.32
CA GLU A 67 1.27 -7.27 -4.26
C GLU A 67 2.27 -6.83 -3.19
N LYS A 68 1.75 -6.51 -1.99
CA LYS A 68 2.58 -6.04 -0.90
C LYS A 68 3.64 -7.11 -0.73
N ASN A 69 4.90 -6.77 -1.03
CA ASN A 69 6.03 -7.63 -0.70
C ASN A 69 6.26 -7.48 0.80
N MET A 70 5.25 -7.84 1.59
CA MET A 70 5.37 -7.93 3.02
C MET A 70 6.43 -8.99 3.28
N PRO A 71 7.51 -8.64 4.00
CA PRO A 71 8.46 -9.66 4.37
C PRO A 71 7.73 -10.70 5.22
N ALA A 72 7.96 -11.97 4.90
CA ALA A 72 7.41 -13.06 5.71
C ALA A 72 7.80 -12.86 7.19
N PRO A 73 6.88 -13.11 8.13
CA PRO A 73 7.19 -13.07 9.55
C PRO A 73 8.41 -13.94 9.85
N ILE A 74 9.32 -13.43 10.68
CA ILE A 74 10.47 -14.22 11.13
C ILE A 74 10.05 -15.20 12.21
N THR A 75 10.88 -16.20 12.43
CA THR A 75 10.71 -17.17 13.50
C THR A 75 12.04 -17.32 14.23
N VAL A 76 12.02 -17.22 15.56
CA VAL A 76 13.20 -17.38 16.43
C VAL A 76 12.90 -18.48 17.42
N GLU A 77 13.75 -19.51 17.49
CA GLU A 77 13.51 -20.70 18.32
C GLU A 77 12.15 -21.39 18.07
N GLY A 78 11.64 -21.31 16.84
CA GLY A 78 10.31 -21.84 16.48
C GLY A 78 9.14 -20.94 16.89
N LEU A 79 9.40 -19.76 17.45
CA LEU A 79 8.40 -18.77 17.86
C LEU A 79 8.28 -17.67 16.82
N ASN A 80 7.05 -17.34 16.41
CA ASN A 80 6.77 -16.24 15.47
C ASN A 80 6.04 -15.05 16.13
N GLY A 81 5.61 -15.21 17.38
CA GLY A 81 4.91 -14.22 18.18
C GLY A 81 3.50 -13.85 17.72
N ILE A 82 2.98 -14.52 16.68
CA ILE A 82 1.67 -14.25 16.07
C ILE A 82 0.71 -15.41 16.36
N THR A 83 1.13 -16.64 16.06
CA THR A 83 0.30 -17.85 16.23
C THR A 83 0.70 -18.68 17.45
N ASP A 84 1.77 -18.30 18.15
CA ASP A 84 2.36 -19.08 19.23
C ASP A 84 1.40 -19.36 20.39
N LEU A 85 0.35 -18.55 20.59
CA LEU A 85 -0.62 -18.76 21.68
C LEU A 85 -1.92 -19.42 21.18
N GLU A 86 -2.11 -19.50 19.87
CA GLU A 86 -3.29 -20.12 19.25
C GLU A 86 -3.09 -21.62 19.04
N ASP A 87 -1.83 -22.04 18.86
CA ASP A 87 -1.45 -23.44 18.78
C ASP A 87 -1.17 -24.00 20.19
N ASN A 88 -2.04 -24.90 20.65
CA ASN A 88 -1.89 -25.57 21.95
C ASN A 88 -0.62 -26.44 22.03
N ASP A 89 -0.01 -26.79 20.90
CA ASP A 89 1.25 -27.54 20.83
C ASP A 89 2.49 -26.65 20.68
N SER A 90 2.33 -25.32 20.70
CA SER A 90 3.46 -24.40 20.61
C SER A 90 4.44 -24.58 21.78
N PRO A 91 5.73 -24.24 21.60
CA PRO A 91 6.70 -24.28 22.69
C PRO A 91 6.29 -23.42 23.90
N VAL A 92 5.64 -22.27 23.66
CA VAL A 92 5.15 -21.37 24.71
C VAL A 92 3.97 -21.98 25.45
N ALA A 93 2.97 -22.51 24.73
CA ALA A 93 1.79 -23.14 25.33
C ALA A 93 2.20 -24.34 26.19
N ARG A 94 3.12 -25.19 25.68
CA ARG A 94 3.67 -26.33 26.44
C ARG A 94 4.43 -25.89 27.69
N ALA A 95 5.30 -24.87 27.59
CA ALA A 95 6.05 -24.38 28.74
C ALA A 95 5.14 -23.76 29.81
N VAL A 96 4.11 -23.00 29.41
CA VAL A 96 3.12 -22.41 30.33
C VAL A 96 2.27 -23.48 31.01
N LEU A 97 1.82 -24.49 30.28
CA LEU A 97 1.06 -25.61 30.84
C LEU A 97 1.90 -26.43 31.84
N GLN A 98 3.16 -26.69 31.51
CA GLN A 98 4.10 -27.39 32.42
C GLN A 98 4.39 -26.58 33.69
N ALA A 99 4.65 -25.27 33.56
CA ALA A 99 4.87 -24.39 34.70
C ALA A 99 3.65 -24.27 35.63
N ARG A 100 2.43 -24.31 35.08
CA ARG A 100 1.18 -24.28 35.85
C ARG A 100 0.93 -25.59 36.62
N GLY A 101 1.38 -26.73 36.08
CA GLY A 101 1.31 -28.02 36.75
C GLY A 101 2.32 -28.18 37.89
N ASP A 102 3.40 -27.39 37.88
CA ASP A 102 4.53 -27.54 38.80
C ASP A 102 4.96 -26.20 39.43
N LEU A 103 4.02 -25.56 40.13
CA LEU A 103 4.19 -24.27 40.83
C LEU A 103 5.38 -24.25 41.82
N ALA A 104 5.93 -25.41 42.17
CA ALA A 104 7.03 -25.57 43.11
C ALA A 104 8.44 -25.52 42.47
N SER A 105 8.56 -25.49 41.13
CA SER A 105 9.85 -25.50 40.44
C SER A 105 10.24 -24.11 39.89
N PRO A 106 11.16 -23.37 40.53
CA PRO A 106 11.53 -22.01 40.12
C PRO A 106 12.14 -21.94 38.71
N GLY A 107 12.83 -23.00 38.28
CA GLY A 107 13.48 -23.06 36.96
C GLY A 107 12.50 -23.20 35.79
N LEU A 108 11.42 -23.99 35.96
CA LEU A 108 10.38 -24.13 34.93
C LEU A 108 9.59 -22.84 34.75
N ASN A 109 9.36 -22.12 35.86
CA ASN A 109 8.78 -20.77 35.81
C ASN A 109 9.69 -19.75 35.10
N ALA A 110 11.02 -19.89 35.21
CA ALA A 110 11.97 -19.01 34.52
C ALA A 110 11.99 -19.26 33.00
N GLU A 111 12.00 -20.52 32.57
CA GLU A 111 11.99 -20.85 31.13
C GLU A 111 10.66 -20.49 30.47
N ALA A 112 9.53 -20.74 31.14
CA ALA A 112 8.22 -20.32 30.62
C ALA A 112 8.14 -18.80 30.45
N ARG A 113 8.70 -18.03 31.38
CA ARG A 113 8.80 -16.56 31.25
C ARG A 113 9.72 -16.16 30.11
N ARG A 114 10.90 -16.78 29.97
CA ARG A 114 11.83 -16.53 28.87
C ARG A 114 11.16 -16.71 27.51
N LEU A 115 10.49 -17.86 27.30
CA LEU A 115 9.81 -18.16 26.04
C LEU A 115 8.63 -17.22 25.77
N MET A 116 7.87 -16.85 26.81
CA MET A 116 6.80 -15.87 26.68
C MET A 116 7.33 -14.48 26.30
N THR A 117 8.39 -14.01 26.97
CA THR A 117 9.07 -12.74 26.62
C THR A 117 9.62 -12.78 25.19
N LEU A 118 10.25 -13.89 24.79
CA LEU A 118 10.77 -14.06 23.43
C LEU A 118 9.64 -14.04 22.39
N SER A 119 8.54 -14.75 22.62
CA SER A 119 7.37 -14.75 21.74
C SER A 119 6.79 -13.34 21.58
N LEU A 120 6.62 -12.60 22.68
CA LEU A 120 6.17 -11.21 22.64
C LEU A 120 7.14 -10.29 21.87
N ALA A 121 8.45 -10.44 22.10
CA ALA A 121 9.47 -9.67 21.40
C ALA A 121 9.49 -9.98 19.89
N VAL A 122 9.36 -11.24 19.49
CA VAL A 122 9.30 -11.63 18.06
C VAL A 122 8.01 -11.12 17.42
N GLY A 123 6.89 -11.19 18.13
CA GLY A 123 5.61 -10.64 17.68
C GLY A 123 5.70 -9.14 17.44
N GLN A 124 6.21 -8.39 18.41
CA GLN A 124 6.42 -6.95 18.29
C GLN A 124 7.42 -6.59 17.17
N TYR A 125 8.46 -7.39 16.99
CA TYR A 125 9.42 -7.21 15.90
C TYR A 125 8.75 -7.38 14.52
N ASN A 126 7.98 -8.46 14.34
CA ASN A 126 7.26 -8.73 13.09
C ASN A 126 6.24 -7.62 12.78
N ASP A 127 5.50 -7.19 13.79
CA ASP A 127 4.54 -6.09 13.71
C ASP A 127 5.21 -4.76 13.32
N LEU A 128 6.32 -4.41 13.97
CA LEU A 128 7.06 -3.18 13.72
C LEU A 128 7.67 -3.20 12.32
N ARG A 129 8.23 -4.34 11.89
CA ARG A 129 8.79 -4.50 10.56
C ARG A 129 7.74 -4.33 9.47
N ALA A 130 6.55 -4.92 9.65
CA ALA A 130 5.45 -4.76 8.71
C ALA A 130 4.99 -3.29 8.63
N ALA A 131 4.86 -2.61 9.77
CA ALA A 131 4.49 -1.20 9.82
C ALA A 131 5.55 -0.28 9.18
N LEU A 132 6.84 -0.59 9.33
CA LEU A 132 7.94 0.14 8.67
C LEU A 132 7.85 0.02 7.15
N VAL A 133 7.57 -1.18 6.62
CA VAL A 133 7.39 -1.38 5.17
C VAL A 133 6.16 -0.61 4.66
N ASP A 134 5.03 -0.70 5.36
CA ASP A 134 3.81 0.01 4.97
C ASP A 134 4.02 1.54 4.95
N GLU A 135 4.75 2.08 5.93
CA GLU A 135 5.08 3.50 5.99
C GLU A 135 6.05 3.92 4.87
N GLU A 136 7.08 3.14 4.59
CA GLU A 136 8.03 3.40 3.50
C GLU A 136 7.35 3.38 2.12
N GLU A 137 6.48 2.40 1.88
CA GLU A 137 5.70 2.31 0.64
C GLU A 137 4.76 3.51 0.48
N ALA A 138 4.07 3.89 1.55
CA ALA A 138 3.17 5.04 1.54
C ALA A 138 3.94 6.36 1.34
N ARG A 139 5.12 6.51 1.95
CA ARG A 139 6.00 7.67 1.73
C ARG A 139 6.44 7.76 0.28
N ALA A 140 6.85 6.63 -0.30
CA ALA A 140 7.26 6.58 -1.69
C ALA A 140 6.08 6.89 -2.65
N GLU A 141 4.86 6.48 -2.33
CA GLU A 141 3.68 6.82 -3.12
C GLU A 141 3.30 8.30 -3.02
N ARG A 142 3.36 8.87 -1.81
CA ARG A 142 3.21 10.32 -1.58
C ARG A 142 4.17 11.12 -2.44
N ASP A 143 5.45 10.76 -2.44
CA ASP A 143 6.49 11.48 -3.20
C ASP A 143 6.27 11.33 -4.72
N ARG A 144 5.89 10.14 -5.18
CA ARG A 144 5.50 9.91 -6.59
C ARG A 144 4.29 10.75 -6.99
N ALA A 145 3.24 10.78 -6.17
CA ALA A 145 2.01 11.50 -6.47
C ALA A 145 2.26 13.02 -6.53
N ARG A 146 3.05 13.57 -5.61
CA ARG A 146 3.49 14.98 -5.66
C ARG A 146 4.28 15.29 -6.92
N HIS A 147 5.27 14.46 -7.27
CA HIS A 147 6.03 14.65 -8.50
C HIS A 147 5.15 14.60 -9.75
N LEU A 148 4.13 13.73 -9.78
CA LEU A 148 3.19 13.67 -10.89
C LEU A 148 2.41 14.97 -11.08
N VAL A 149 2.08 15.70 -10.02
CA VAL A 149 1.43 17.02 -10.11
C VAL A 149 2.28 17.98 -10.94
N ASP A 150 3.59 18.02 -10.70
CA ASP A 150 4.54 18.87 -11.44
C ASP A 150 4.66 18.43 -12.90
N VAL A 151 4.82 17.13 -13.14
CA VAL A 151 4.88 16.58 -14.51
C VAL A 151 3.62 16.92 -15.32
N ARG A 152 2.43 16.83 -14.69
CA ARG A 152 1.16 17.17 -15.36
C ARG A 152 1.03 18.67 -15.62
N TRP A 153 1.54 19.50 -14.72
CA TRP A 153 1.57 20.94 -14.93
C TRP A 153 2.54 21.32 -16.06
N GLU A 154 3.75 20.78 -16.09
CA GLU A 154 4.71 21.04 -17.17
C GLU A 154 4.18 20.59 -18.54
N ALA A 155 3.52 19.44 -18.59
CA ALA A 155 2.90 18.92 -19.81
C ALA A 155 1.77 19.80 -20.37
N LEU A 156 1.16 20.68 -19.55
CA LEU A 156 0.19 21.68 -20.02
C LEU A 156 0.85 22.83 -20.76
N ALA A 157 2.09 23.17 -20.40
CA ALA A 157 2.86 24.25 -21.01
C ALA A 157 3.61 23.80 -22.28
N ASP A 158 3.72 22.50 -22.52
CA ASP A 158 4.42 21.94 -23.68
C ASP A 158 3.62 22.15 -24.98
N PRO A 159 4.11 22.99 -25.92
CA PRO A 159 3.43 23.25 -27.19
C PRO A 159 3.40 22.03 -28.13
N SER A 160 4.16 20.97 -27.82
CA SER A 160 4.18 19.72 -28.59
C SER A 160 3.15 18.68 -28.11
N SER A 161 2.45 18.95 -27.00
CA SER A 161 1.44 18.07 -26.43
C SER A 161 0.22 17.95 -27.34
N LYS A 162 -0.06 16.72 -27.83
CA LYS A 162 -1.11 16.45 -28.84
C LYS A 162 -2.53 16.32 -28.29
N GLY A 163 -2.81 16.86 -27.11
CA GLY A 163 -4.11 16.77 -26.42
C GLY A 163 -4.86 18.09 -26.34
N SER A 164 -6.18 18.05 -26.07
CA SER A 164 -6.90 19.28 -25.72
C SER A 164 -6.41 19.78 -24.36
N TRP A 165 -6.20 21.10 -24.24
CA TRP A 165 -5.79 21.74 -22.99
C TRP A 165 -6.69 21.34 -21.81
N LEU A 166 -8.00 21.23 -22.06
CA LEU A 166 -8.99 20.80 -21.06
C LEU A 166 -8.71 19.39 -20.52
N HIS A 167 -8.32 18.44 -21.37
CA HIS A 167 -7.99 17.09 -20.95
C HIS A 167 -6.71 17.06 -20.10
N GLY A 168 -5.69 17.80 -20.52
CA GLY A 168 -4.46 17.98 -19.72
C GLY A 168 -4.73 18.63 -18.37
N HIS A 169 -5.63 19.63 -18.34
CA HIS A 169 -5.96 20.37 -17.12
C HIS A 169 -6.72 19.49 -16.14
N HIS A 170 -7.67 18.69 -16.63
CA HIS A 170 -8.35 17.70 -15.80
C HIS A 170 -7.35 16.67 -15.23
N ALA A 171 -6.41 16.16 -16.03
CA ALA A 171 -5.39 15.23 -15.55
C ALA A 171 -4.48 15.85 -14.46
N TYR A 172 -4.18 17.15 -14.56
CA TYR A 172 -3.49 17.90 -13.51
C TYR A 172 -4.33 18.01 -12.23
N VAL A 173 -5.61 18.39 -12.31
CA VAL A 173 -6.49 18.50 -11.14
C VAL A 173 -6.64 17.14 -10.43
N VAL A 174 -6.80 16.05 -11.20
CA VAL A 174 -6.83 14.69 -10.66
C VAL A 174 -5.51 14.33 -9.97
N ALA A 175 -4.37 14.74 -10.52
CA ALA A 175 -3.08 14.51 -9.88
C ALA A 175 -2.97 15.23 -8.52
N VAL A 176 -3.51 16.45 -8.40
CA VAL A 176 -3.53 17.19 -7.12
C VAL A 176 -4.38 16.48 -6.07
N ASP A 177 -5.59 16.04 -6.44
CA ASP A 177 -6.46 15.27 -5.54
C ASP A 177 -5.81 13.94 -5.10
N ASN A 178 -5.16 13.23 -6.04
CA ASN A 178 -4.41 12.02 -5.71
C ASN A 178 -3.22 12.30 -4.78
N ALA A 179 -2.54 13.43 -4.94
CA ALA A 179 -1.44 13.82 -4.06
C ALA A 179 -1.93 14.12 -2.64
N HIS A 180 -3.08 14.79 -2.46
CA HIS A 180 -3.69 14.95 -1.13
C HIS A 180 -3.99 13.61 -0.47
N ARG A 181 -4.66 12.69 -1.19
CA ARG A 181 -4.95 11.35 -0.67
C ARG A 181 -3.69 10.56 -0.31
N ALA A 182 -2.63 10.70 -1.10
CA ALA A 182 -1.37 10.02 -0.83
C ALA A 182 -0.64 10.61 0.40
N ILE A 183 -0.72 11.92 0.64
CA ILE A 183 -0.24 12.56 1.87
C ILE A 183 -1.02 12.02 3.08
N ASP A 184 -2.35 11.94 3.00
CA ASP A 184 -3.19 11.41 4.09
C ASP A 184 -2.94 9.93 4.36
N ALA A 185 -2.77 9.13 3.31
CA ALA A 185 -2.46 7.70 3.43
C ALA A 185 -1.09 7.48 4.10
N TRP A 186 -0.09 8.27 3.71
CA TRP A 186 1.22 8.26 4.35
C TRP A 186 1.14 8.66 5.82
N LYS A 187 0.42 9.75 6.15
CA LYS A 187 0.21 10.18 7.54
C LYS A 187 -0.41 9.06 8.37
N ALA A 188 -1.46 8.41 7.86
CA ALA A 188 -2.11 7.30 8.56
C ALA A 188 -1.14 6.13 8.81
N ALA A 189 -0.30 5.79 7.83
CA ALA A 189 0.72 4.74 7.99
C ALA A 189 1.80 5.14 9.02
N ALA A 190 2.25 6.40 8.99
CA ALA A 190 3.21 6.95 9.95
C ALA A 190 2.64 6.99 11.37
N ASP A 191 1.38 7.40 11.56
CA ASP A 191 0.70 7.39 12.86
C ASP A 191 0.57 5.96 13.41
N LEU A 192 0.23 4.99 12.55
CA LEU A 192 0.17 3.58 12.95
C LEU A 192 1.54 3.07 13.39
N LEU A 193 2.60 3.40 12.64
CA LEU A 193 3.99 3.09 13.00
C LEU A 193 4.36 3.74 14.35
N GLN A 194 4.00 5.00 14.57
CA GLN A 194 4.30 5.70 15.83
C GLN A 194 3.57 5.13 17.04
N ARG A 195 2.42 4.48 16.86
CA ARG A 195 1.70 3.76 17.93
C ARG A 195 2.30 2.39 18.26
N LYS A 196 3.15 1.82 17.39
CA LYS A 196 3.84 0.56 17.68
C LYS A 196 4.89 0.76 18.78
N GLY A 197 5.05 -0.26 19.63
CA GLY A 197 6.08 -0.28 20.65
C GLY A 197 7.49 -0.24 20.06
N SER A 198 8.42 0.42 20.74
CA SER A 198 9.84 0.46 20.38
C SER A 198 10.63 -0.58 21.20
N PHE A 199 11.84 -0.92 20.75
CA PHE A 199 12.83 -1.65 21.55
C PHE A 199 13.84 -0.68 22.22
N GLN A 200 13.52 0.61 22.31
CA GLN A 200 14.41 1.59 22.96
C GLN A 200 14.38 1.39 24.48
N ARG A 201 15.56 1.33 25.09
CA ARG A 201 15.69 1.24 26.55
C ARG A 201 15.09 2.48 27.21
N GLY A 202 14.23 2.27 28.19
CA GLY A 202 13.55 3.35 28.93
C GLY A 202 12.14 3.70 28.46
N GLU A 203 11.67 3.18 27.32
CA GLU A 203 10.28 3.33 26.84
C GLU A 203 9.37 2.13 27.16
N GLY A 204 9.84 1.15 27.95
CA GLY A 204 9.06 -0.05 28.27
C GLY A 204 9.77 -1.07 29.16
N ASP A 205 9.30 -2.31 29.13
CA ASP A 205 9.83 -3.43 29.90
C ASP A 205 11.18 -3.88 29.30
N ASN A 206 12.28 -3.64 30.03
CA ASN A 206 13.65 -3.91 29.57
C ASN A 206 13.84 -5.37 29.09
N LEU A 207 12.99 -6.28 29.57
CA LEU A 207 12.98 -7.68 29.17
C LEU A 207 12.73 -7.90 27.67
N LEU A 208 11.91 -7.08 27.01
CA LEU A 208 11.66 -7.19 25.57
C LEU A 208 12.85 -6.68 24.75
N ALA A 209 13.47 -5.58 25.19
CA ALA A 209 14.69 -5.05 24.59
C ALA A 209 15.84 -6.05 24.74
N ASP A 210 15.98 -6.68 25.92
CA ASP A 210 16.97 -7.73 26.16
C ASP A 210 16.72 -8.95 25.25
N ALA A 211 15.47 -9.42 25.10
CA ALA A 211 15.15 -10.52 24.19
C ALA A 211 15.43 -10.19 22.72
N TYR A 212 15.16 -8.94 22.30
CA TYR A 212 15.50 -8.46 20.96
C TYR A 212 17.02 -8.43 20.73
N GLU A 213 17.79 -7.86 21.66
CA GLU A 213 19.25 -7.75 21.57
C GLU A 213 19.96 -9.10 21.68
N GLN A 214 19.46 -10.02 22.51
CA GLN A 214 20.12 -11.29 22.83
C GLN A 214 19.68 -12.47 21.96
N SER A 215 18.49 -12.41 21.35
CA SER A 215 17.95 -13.54 20.56
C SER A 215 17.64 -13.17 19.12
N ILE A 216 17.00 -12.01 18.86
CA ILE A 216 16.53 -11.65 17.52
C ILE A 216 17.69 -11.13 16.64
N LEU A 217 18.50 -10.20 17.14
CA LEU A 217 19.63 -9.66 16.38
C LEU A 217 20.72 -10.72 16.10
N PRO A 218 21.13 -11.57 17.07
CA PRO A 218 22.15 -12.59 16.83
C PRO A 218 21.68 -13.69 15.86
N ALA A 219 20.37 -13.88 15.68
CA ALA A 219 19.82 -14.77 14.66
C ALA A 219 19.97 -14.22 13.21
N GLY A 220 20.55 -13.02 13.05
CA GLY A 220 20.87 -12.43 11.75
C GLY A 220 19.73 -11.62 11.13
N HIS A 221 18.69 -11.29 11.92
CA HIS A 221 17.58 -10.46 11.44
C HIS A 221 17.95 -8.97 11.42
N PRO A 222 17.50 -8.20 10.41
CA PRO A 222 17.83 -6.78 10.32
C PRO A 222 17.33 -5.99 11.54
N PRO A 223 18.09 -4.99 12.03
CA PRO A 223 17.63 -4.15 13.10
C PRO A 223 16.42 -3.32 12.66
N VAL A 224 15.45 -3.15 13.56
CA VAL A 224 14.29 -2.27 13.38
C VAL A 224 14.44 -1.06 14.30
N SER A 225 14.23 0.13 13.75
CA SER A 225 14.18 1.38 14.50
C SER A 225 13.02 2.22 13.99
N LYS A 226 12.23 2.77 14.92
CA LYS A 226 11.22 3.76 14.56
C LYS A 226 11.93 5.05 14.15
N PRO A 227 11.52 5.68 13.05
CA PRO A 227 11.97 7.03 12.74
C PRO A 227 11.30 8.02 13.70
N ASP A 228 12.00 9.09 14.04
CA ASP A 228 11.43 10.22 14.78
C ASP A 228 10.74 11.16 13.77
N ILE A 229 9.41 11.07 13.67
CA ILE A 229 8.62 11.79 12.68
C ILE A 229 7.38 12.36 13.36
N ASP A 230 7.23 13.69 13.27
CA ASP A 230 5.95 14.37 13.51
C ASP A 230 5.11 14.31 12.23
N ALA A 231 4.35 13.21 12.09
CA ALA A 231 3.57 12.92 10.89
C ALA A 231 2.46 13.97 10.65
N GLU A 232 1.91 14.53 11.73
CA GLU A 232 0.88 15.57 11.66
C GLU A 232 1.46 16.87 11.10
N ALA A 233 2.53 17.37 11.70
CA ALA A 233 3.15 18.62 11.28
C ALA A 233 3.68 18.53 9.83
N GLU A 234 4.29 17.41 9.47
CA GLU A 234 4.81 17.20 8.12
C GLU A 234 3.68 17.07 7.09
N ALA A 235 2.61 16.33 7.38
CA ALA A 235 1.46 16.25 6.47
C ALA A 235 0.79 17.62 6.28
N ALA A 236 0.65 18.40 7.36
CA ALA A 236 0.10 19.75 7.30
C ALA A 236 0.95 20.67 6.40
N ARG A 237 2.28 20.66 6.58
CA ARG A 237 3.21 21.40 5.73
C ARG A 237 3.09 20.99 4.26
N LEU A 238 3.03 19.68 3.99
CA LEU A 238 2.94 19.16 2.63
C LEU A 238 1.62 19.53 1.94
N HIS A 239 0.50 19.53 2.66
CA HIS A 239 -0.80 20.00 2.16
C HIS A 239 -0.77 21.50 1.86
N GLU A 240 -0.26 22.31 2.80
CA GLU A 240 -0.16 23.76 2.62
C GLU A 240 0.67 24.13 1.37
N GLU A 241 1.80 23.48 1.17
CA GLU A 241 2.63 23.68 -0.04
C GLU A 241 1.89 23.31 -1.33
N LEU A 242 1.18 22.19 -1.32
CA LEU A 242 0.44 21.71 -2.49
C LEU A 242 -0.74 22.62 -2.83
N ASP A 243 -1.47 23.10 -1.83
CA ASP A 243 -2.58 24.04 -1.98
C ASP A 243 -2.13 25.42 -2.46
N ALA A 244 -1.03 25.93 -1.89
CA ALA A 244 -0.44 27.20 -2.32
C ALA A 244 -0.02 27.14 -3.79
N GLU A 245 0.68 26.07 -4.17
CA GLU A 245 1.13 25.88 -5.54
C GLU A 245 -0.03 25.64 -6.50
N HIS A 246 -1.03 24.86 -6.10
CA HIS A 246 -2.24 24.64 -6.89
C HIS A 246 -2.99 25.95 -7.15
N SER A 247 -3.15 26.78 -6.12
CA SER A 247 -3.80 28.08 -6.21
C SER A 247 -3.07 29.02 -7.16
N ARG A 248 -1.74 29.08 -7.07
CA ARG A 248 -0.89 29.85 -7.98
C ARG A 248 -1.06 29.40 -9.43
N ARG A 249 -0.97 28.09 -9.68
CA ARG A 249 -1.12 27.49 -11.02
C ARG A 249 -2.52 27.73 -11.60
N LYS A 250 -3.56 27.69 -10.77
CA LYS A 250 -4.94 28.01 -11.18
C LYS A 250 -5.09 29.47 -11.61
N ALA A 251 -4.46 30.41 -10.91
CA ALA A 251 -4.43 31.82 -11.32
C ALA A 251 -3.74 31.99 -12.68
N LEU A 252 -2.57 31.39 -12.88
CA LEU A 252 -1.84 31.45 -14.16
C LEU A 252 -2.66 30.87 -15.33
N ALA A 253 -3.34 29.74 -15.09
CA ALA A 253 -4.22 29.14 -16.09
C ALA A 253 -5.39 30.05 -16.47
N ALA A 254 -6.00 30.74 -15.49
CA ALA A 254 -7.08 31.69 -15.72
C ALA A 254 -6.61 32.92 -16.51
N ASP A 255 -5.46 33.50 -16.14
CA ASP A 255 -4.86 34.64 -16.84
C ASP A 255 -4.56 34.29 -18.31
N THR A 256 -4.01 33.10 -18.54
CA THR A 256 -3.69 32.60 -19.89
C THR A 256 -4.95 32.42 -20.74
N LEU A 257 -6.01 31.86 -20.15
CA LEU A 257 -7.29 31.69 -20.83
C LEU A 257 -7.93 33.05 -21.17
N GLY A 258 -7.86 34.01 -20.26
CA GLY A 258 -8.34 35.38 -20.48
C GLY A 258 -7.71 36.01 -21.71
N LEU A 259 -6.38 35.90 -21.86
CA LEU A 259 -5.65 36.38 -23.04
C LEU A 259 -6.04 35.65 -24.33
N ALA A 260 -6.28 34.33 -24.27
CA ALA A 260 -6.69 33.55 -25.42
C ALA A 260 -8.10 33.91 -25.94
N THR A 261 -8.99 34.37 -25.06
CA THR A 261 -10.37 34.76 -25.41
C THR A 261 -10.54 36.21 -25.88
N GLN A 262 -9.50 37.06 -25.74
CA GLN A 262 -9.51 38.46 -26.15
C GLN A 262 -9.04 38.69 -27.60
N ASN A 263 -8.50 37.65 -28.25
CA ASN A 263 -8.18 37.61 -29.68
C ASN A 263 -9.29 36.93 -30.47
#